data_AF-A0A9P4U3W5-F1
#
_entry.id   AF-A0A9P4U3W5-F1
#
_cell.length_a   1.000
_cell.length_b   1.000
_cell.length_c   1.000
_cell.angle_alpha   90.00
_cell.angle_beta   90.00
_cell.angle_gamma   90.00
#
_symmetry.space_group_name_H-M   'P 1'
#
loop_
_entity.id
_entity.type
_entity.pdbx_description
1 polymer ?
#
loop_
_entity_poly.entity_id
_entity_poly.type
_entity_poly.pdbx_seq_one_letter_code
_entity_poly.pdbx_strand_id
1 'polypeptide(L)'
;MMATATPLPGQSPNSIATPLPSRNPLPLSAGQEQQVRDIYYKRVRTKCADEIREFATCALNKTFTATFVCRPQRRAMNSCMVQYATQDEQDRAREEWFATRDVRKKEREDKETRRKEQEAFHREWWGLDEQGRKILERDRKRNGSGSGVVEGK
;
A
#
# COMPACT_ATOMS: atom_id res chain seq x y z
N MET A 1 -19.35 20.21 -50.42
CA MET A 1 -19.27 19.08 -49.47
C MET A 1 -18.15 19.36 -48.49
N MET A 2 -18.41 19.85 -47.27
CA MET A 2 -17.53 19.71 -46.09
C MET A 2 -18.36 19.92 -44.81
N ALA A 3 -18.07 19.10 -43.81
CA ALA A 3 -18.95 18.69 -42.72
C ALA A 3 -19.09 19.72 -41.59
N THR A 4 -20.31 19.84 -41.06
CA THR A 4 -20.61 20.54 -39.81
C THR A 4 -20.36 19.60 -38.62
N ALA A 5 -19.42 19.97 -37.75
CA ALA A 5 -19.16 19.28 -36.50
C ALA A 5 -20.29 19.57 -35.49
N THR A 6 -20.97 18.52 -35.05
CA THR A 6 -21.99 18.59 -34.00
C THR A 6 -21.30 18.58 -32.61
N PRO A 7 -21.51 19.57 -31.74
CA PRO A 7 -21.02 19.51 -30.37
C PRO A 7 -21.91 18.62 -29.51
N LEU A 8 -21.32 17.61 -28.87
CA LEU A 8 -21.98 16.75 -27.87
C LEU A 8 -22.18 17.53 -26.56
N PRO A 9 -23.41 17.54 -25.98
CA PRO A 9 -23.64 18.14 -24.67
C PRO A 9 -23.32 17.12 -23.57
N GLY A 10 -22.51 17.51 -22.58
CA GLY A 10 -22.40 16.75 -21.33
C GLY A 10 -21.02 16.67 -20.69
N GLN A 11 -20.41 17.82 -20.37
CA GLN A 11 -19.33 17.83 -19.39
C GLN A 11 -19.65 18.90 -18.34
N SER A 12 -20.15 18.46 -17.19
CA SER A 12 -20.26 19.31 -16.00
C SER A 12 -19.13 18.91 -15.04
N PRO A 13 -18.26 19.84 -14.63
CA PRO A 13 -17.21 19.57 -13.66
C PRO A 13 -17.80 19.79 -12.28
N ASN A 14 -18.26 18.72 -11.61
CA ASN A 14 -18.39 18.60 -10.16
C ASN A 14 -19.15 17.32 -9.84
N SER A 15 -18.49 16.35 -9.19
CA SER A 15 -19.14 15.15 -8.68
C SER A 15 -18.67 14.90 -7.26
N ILE A 16 -19.38 15.53 -6.33
CA ILE A 16 -19.44 15.12 -4.93
C ILE A 16 -20.31 13.85 -4.87
N ALA A 17 -19.76 12.79 -4.30
CA ALA A 17 -20.39 11.50 -3.93
C ALA A 17 -21.23 10.78 -5.01
N THR A 18 -20.67 9.73 -5.62
CA THR A 18 -21.43 8.85 -6.54
C THR A 18 -21.67 7.46 -5.90
N PRO A 19 -22.93 6.99 -5.87
CA PRO A 19 -23.28 5.61 -5.51
C PRO A 19 -22.71 4.63 -6.54
N LEU A 20 -22.26 3.44 -6.10
CA LEU A 20 -21.55 2.48 -6.96
C LEU A 20 -22.35 2.16 -8.23
N PRO A 21 -21.79 2.33 -9.45
CA PRO A 21 -22.47 1.99 -10.68
C PRO A 21 -22.52 0.46 -10.83
N SER A 22 -23.75 -0.05 -10.76
CA SER A 22 -24.14 -1.41 -11.12
C SER A 22 -23.63 -1.77 -12.53
N ARG A 23 -22.80 -2.83 -12.62
CA ARG A 23 -22.42 -3.57 -13.83
C ARG A 23 -21.40 -3.00 -14.84
N ASN A 24 -20.75 -1.88 -14.58
CA ASN A 24 -19.54 -1.54 -15.33
C ASN A 24 -18.40 -1.21 -14.36
N PRO A 25 -17.32 -2.02 -14.30
CA PRO A 25 -16.24 -1.76 -13.37
C PRO A 25 -15.62 -0.40 -13.69
N LEU A 26 -15.54 0.47 -12.68
CA LEU A 26 -14.82 1.73 -12.75
C LEU A 26 -13.43 1.47 -13.35
N PRO A 27 -13.00 2.20 -14.40
CA PRO A 27 -11.70 1.98 -15.00
C PRO A 27 -10.62 2.29 -13.95
N LEU A 28 -9.91 1.25 -13.53
CA LEU A 28 -8.83 1.36 -12.57
C LEU A 28 -7.54 1.76 -13.31
N SER A 29 -6.70 2.56 -12.65
CA SER A 29 -5.33 2.81 -13.12
C SER A 29 -4.54 1.49 -13.16
N ALA A 30 -3.57 1.35 -14.05
CA ALA A 30 -2.73 0.14 -14.17
C ALA A 30 -2.12 -0.31 -12.82
N GLY A 31 -1.73 0.63 -11.96
CA GLY A 31 -1.23 0.31 -10.61
C GLY A 31 -2.30 -0.22 -9.65
N GLN A 32 -3.55 0.23 -9.81
CA GLN A 32 -4.69 -0.26 -9.04
C GLN A 32 -5.13 -1.65 -9.50
N GLU A 33 -5.11 -1.91 -10.82
CA GLU A 33 -5.38 -3.24 -11.36
C GLU A 33 -4.35 -4.27 -10.92
N GLN A 34 -3.08 -3.88 -10.78
CA GLN A 34 -2.05 -4.77 -10.23
C GLN A 34 -2.36 -5.17 -8.78
N GLN A 35 -2.82 -4.23 -7.94
CA GLN A 35 -3.20 -4.54 -6.56
C GLN A 35 -4.42 -5.48 -6.48
N VAL A 36 -5.38 -5.32 -7.39
CA VAL A 36 -6.52 -6.25 -7.52
C VAL A 36 -6.02 -7.64 -7.93
N ARG A 37 -5.11 -7.72 -8.91
CA ARG A 37 -4.49 -8.98 -9.35
C ARG A 37 -3.74 -9.66 -8.21
N ASP A 38 -3.08 -8.91 -7.34
CA ASP A 38 -2.37 -9.46 -6.18
C ASP A 38 -3.34 -10.09 -5.17
N ILE A 39 -4.49 -9.46 -4.90
CA ILE A 39 -5.56 -10.03 -4.04
C ILE A 39 -6.13 -11.30 -4.68
N TYR A 40 -6.43 -11.23 -5.98
CA TYR A 40 -6.91 -12.38 -6.75
C TYR A 40 -5.93 -13.56 -6.67
N TYR A 41 -4.64 -13.34 -6.94
CA TYR A 41 -3.64 -14.40 -6.86
C TYR A 41 -3.46 -14.93 -5.43
N LYS A 42 -3.57 -14.09 -4.41
CA LYS A 42 -3.55 -14.55 -3.01
C LYS A 42 -4.71 -15.52 -2.75
N ARG A 43 -5.93 -15.19 -3.16
CA ARG A 43 -7.11 -16.07 -2.99
C ARG A 43 -7.00 -17.38 -3.78
N VAL A 44 -6.53 -17.32 -5.03
CA VAL A 44 -6.32 -18.54 -5.82
C VAL A 44 -5.27 -19.44 -5.17
N ARG A 45 -4.18 -18.86 -4.66
CA ARG A 45 -3.13 -19.62 -3.95
C ARG A 45 -3.61 -20.19 -2.62
N THR A 46 -4.50 -19.52 -1.89
CA THR A 46 -5.07 -20.09 -0.65
C THR A 46 -6.00 -21.26 -0.94
N LYS A 47 -6.76 -21.24 -2.05
CA LYS A 47 -7.59 -22.38 -2.49
C LYS A 47 -6.75 -23.55 -2.99
N CYS A 48 -5.66 -23.28 -3.72
CA CYS A 48 -4.74 -24.29 -4.24
C CYS A 48 -3.54 -24.58 -3.32
N ALA A 49 -3.66 -24.34 -2.00
CA ALA A 49 -2.53 -24.40 -1.08
C ALA A 49 -1.87 -25.79 -1.02
N ASP A 50 -2.67 -26.85 -1.14
CA ASP A 50 -2.17 -28.23 -1.04
C ASP A 50 -1.34 -28.62 -2.27
N GLU A 51 -1.82 -28.31 -3.47
CA GLU A 51 -1.09 -28.53 -4.73
C GLU A 51 0.22 -27.72 -4.79
N ILE A 52 0.19 -26.48 -4.27
CA ILE A 52 1.38 -25.63 -4.17
C ILE A 52 2.38 -26.23 -3.18
N ARG A 53 1.91 -26.76 -2.05
CA ARG A 53 2.76 -27.42 -1.05
C ARG A 53 3.43 -28.65 -1.63
N GLU A 54 2.71 -29.48 -2.38
CA GLU A 54 3.28 -30.68 -3.02
C GLU A 54 4.30 -30.36 -4.12
N PHE A 55 4.06 -29.29 -4.89
CA PHE A 55 5.07 -28.76 -5.80
C PHE A 55 6.30 -28.25 -5.04
N ALA A 56 6.10 -27.53 -3.92
CA ALA A 56 7.18 -27.01 -3.11
C ALA A 56 8.03 -28.12 -2.50
N THR A 57 7.43 -29.15 -1.89
CA THR A 57 8.17 -30.29 -1.29
C THR A 57 9.03 -31.01 -2.32
N CYS A 58 8.54 -31.19 -3.56
CA CYS A 58 9.34 -31.75 -4.64
C CYS A 58 10.50 -30.82 -5.07
N ALA A 59 10.27 -29.50 -5.07
CA ALA A 59 11.25 -28.52 -5.54
C ALA A 59 12.34 -28.16 -4.52
N LEU A 60 12.11 -28.37 -3.22
CA LEU A 60 13.04 -27.97 -2.13
C LEU A 60 14.49 -28.45 -2.33
N ASN A 61 14.69 -29.62 -2.94
CA ASN A 61 16.01 -30.23 -3.12
C ASN A 61 16.47 -30.34 -4.58
N LYS A 62 15.75 -29.71 -5.53
CA LYS A 62 16.00 -29.87 -6.98
C LYS A 62 16.04 -28.52 -7.69
N THR A 63 17.04 -27.70 -7.44
CA THR A 63 17.15 -26.35 -8.03
C THR A 63 17.23 -26.36 -9.56
N PHE A 64 18.01 -27.27 -10.16
CA PHE A 64 18.22 -27.31 -11.61
C PHE A 64 17.29 -28.30 -12.35
N THR A 65 16.92 -29.41 -11.70
CA THR A 65 16.14 -30.48 -12.34
C THR A 65 14.65 -30.46 -11.98
N ALA A 66 14.18 -29.53 -11.12
CA ALA A 66 12.77 -29.44 -10.72
C ALA A 66 11.80 -29.33 -11.90
N THR A 67 12.15 -28.59 -12.95
CA THR A 67 11.29 -28.41 -14.14
C THR A 67 10.95 -29.72 -14.83
N PHE A 68 11.83 -30.71 -14.75
CA PHE A 68 11.66 -32.03 -15.36
C PHE A 68 11.13 -33.06 -14.35
N VAL A 69 11.69 -33.11 -13.14
CA VAL A 69 11.34 -34.11 -12.13
C VAL A 69 10.01 -33.78 -11.45
N CYS A 70 9.76 -32.51 -11.12
CA CYS A 70 8.54 -32.04 -10.48
C CYS A 70 7.46 -31.58 -11.48
N ARG A 71 7.60 -32.03 -12.74
CA ARG A 71 6.68 -31.68 -13.82
C ARG A 71 5.24 -32.15 -13.59
N PRO A 72 4.94 -33.33 -13.00
CA PRO A 72 3.56 -33.71 -12.71
C PRO A 72 2.93 -32.83 -11.62
N GLN A 73 3.65 -32.54 -10.53
CA GLN A 73 3.19 -31.65 -9.46
C GLN A 73 2.95 -30.22 -9.98
N ARG A 74 3.85 -29.72 -10.84
CA ARG A 74 3.66 -28.42 -11.49
C ARG A 74 2.40 -28.36 -12.35
N ARG A 75 2.06 -29.45 -13.04
CA ARG A 75 0.83 -29.52 -13.85
C ARG A 75 -0.41 -29.53 -12.95
N ALA A 76 -0.41 -30.32 -11.87
CA ALA A 76 -1.49 -30.38 -10.90
C ALA A 76 -1.78 -29.00 -10.28
N MET A 77 -0.73 -28.32 -9.81
CA MET A 77 -0.81 -26.94 -9.33
C MET A 77 -1.39 -25.99 -10.37
N ASN A 78 -0.88 -26.03 -11.62
CA ASN A 78 -1.38 -25.16 -12.68
C ASN A 78 -2.83 -25.47 -13.05
N SER A 79 -3.25 -26.75 -13.06
CA SER A 79 -4.65 -27.09 -13.31
C SER A 79 -5.59 -26.53 -12.24
N CYS A 80 -5.20 -26.60 -10.95
CA CYS A 80 -5.97 -25.98 -9.87
C CYS A 80 -6.06 -24.46 -10.06
N MET A 81 -4.93 -23.80 -10.36
CA MET A 81 -4.92 -22.35 -10.56
C MET A 81 -5.79 -21.90 -11.74
N VAL A 82 -5.82 -22.66 -12.83
CA VAL A 82 -6.66 -22.37 -14.01
C VAL A 82 -8.15 -22.62 -13.70
N GLN A 83 -8.49 -23.63 -12.91
CA GLN A 83 -9.87 -23.90 -12.51
C GLN A 83 -10.49 -22.75 -11.72
N TYR A 84 -9.71 -22.13 -10.82
CA TYR A 84 -10.16 -20.95 -10.07
C TYR A 84 -9.92 -19.62 -10.79
N ALA A 85 -9.38 -19.66 -12.02
CA ALA A 85 -9.16 -18.47 -12.82
C ALA A 85 -10.42 -17.98 -13.53
N THR A 86 -11.48 -17.76 -12.75
CA THR A 86 -12.77 -17.30 -13.25
C THR A 86 -12.88 -15.77 -13.14
N GLN A 87 -13.67 -15.18 -14.05
CA GLN A 87 -13.98 -13.76 -14.01
C GLN A 87 -14.70 -13.37 -12.71
N ASP A 88 -15.56 -14.25 -12.19
CA ASP A 88 -16.28 -14.09 -10.92
C ASP A 88 -15.31 -13.88 -9.74
N GLU A 89 -14.22 -14.64 -9.68
CA GLU A 89 -13.20 -14.47 -8.64
C GLU A 89 -12.41 -13.16 -8.79
N GLN A 90 -12.21 -12.69 -10.02
CA GLN A 90 -11.60 -11.38 -10.27
C GLN A 90 -12.53 -10.24 -9.84
N ASP A 91 -13.83 -10.35 -10.10
CA ASP A 91 -14.82 -9.35 -9.72
C ASP A 91 -14.99 -9.30 -8.19
N ARG A 92 -15.03 -10.45 -7.51
CA ARG A 92 -14.97 -10.49 -6.04
C ARG A 92 -13.69 -9.89 -5.47
N ALA A 93 -12.56 -10.05 -6.16
CA ALA A 93 -11.28 -9.46 -5.72
C ALA A 93 -11.28 -7.94 -5.91
N ARG A 94 -11.96 -7.44 -6.96
CA ARG A 94 -12.22 -6.00 -7.15
C ARG A 94 -13.08 -5.47 -6.02
N GLU A 95 -14.17 -6.14 -5.68
CA GLU A 95 -15.07 -5.75 -4.58
C GLU A 95 -14.33 -5.67 -3.24
N GLU A 96 -13.52 -6.67 -2.89
CA GLU A 96 -12.68 -6.61 -1.69
C GLU A 96 -11.66 -5.47 -1.75
N TRP A 97 -11.04 -5.24 -2.92
CA TRP A 97 -10.09 -4.14 -3.07
C TRP A 97 -10.77 -2.78 -2.85
N PHE A 98 -11.99 -2.60 -3.35
CA PHE A 98 -12.80 -1.41 -3.12
C PHE A 98 -13.25 -1.30 -1.65
N ALA A 99 -13.69 -2.39 -1.02
CA ALA A 99 -14.07 -2.40 0.40
C ALA A 99 -12.89 -2.06 1.33
N THR A 100 -11.69 -2.52 0.98
CA THR A 100 -10.47 -2.26 1.75
C THR A 100 -9.89 -0.87 1.46
N ARG A 101 -10.42 -0.12 0.47
CA ARG A 101 -9.92 1.21 0.11
C ARG A 101 -10.02 2.18 1.28
N ASP A 102 -11.15 2.17 1.99
CA ASP A 102 -11.37 3.04 3.15
C ASP A 102 -10.52 2.61 4.35
N VAL A 103 -10.32 1.30 4.52
CA VAL A 103 -9.40 0.73 5.53
C VAL A 103 -7.96 1.20 5.28
N ARG A 104 -7.48 1.13 4.04
CA ARG A 104 -6.12 1.60 3.67
C ARG A 104 -5.96 3.10 3.84
N LYS A 105 -7.03 3.88 3.68
CA LYS A 105 -7.00 5.32 3.94
C LYS A 105 -6.82 5.56 5.44
N LYS A 106 -7.63 4.90 6.27
CA LYS A 106 -7.55 4.98 7.73
C LYS A 106 -6.19 4.53 8.27
N GLU A 107 -5.64 3.43 7.77
CA GLU A 107 -4.32 2.95 8.20
C GLU A 107 -3.19 3.94 7.88
N ARG A 108 -3.28 4.65 6.75
CA ARG A 108 -2.31 5.72 6.43
C ARG A 108 -2.44 6.90 7.38
N GLU A 109 -3.67 7.32 7.67
CA GLU A 109 -3.95 8.39 8.64
C GLU A 109 -3.44 8.02 10.04
N ASP A 110 -3.74 6.81 10.52
CA ASP A 110 -3.29 6.30 11.83
C ASP A 110 -1.75 6.15 11.90
N LYS A 111 -1.11 5.78 10.78
CA LYS A 111 0.36 5.71 10.71
C LYS A 111 0.98 7.10 10.74
N GLU A 112 0.35 8.09 10.14
CA GLU A 112 0.80 9.49 10.17
C GLU A 112 0.61 10.12 11.56
N THR A 113 -0.50 9.86 12.24
CA THR A 113 -0.69 10.31 13.64
C THR A 113 0.35 9.68 14.55
N ARG A 114 0.55 8.35 14.45
CA ARG A 114 1.58 7.65 15.22
C ARG A 114 2.99 8.17 14.92
N ARG A 115 3.30 8.53 13.67
CA ARG A 115 4.60 9.13 13.32
C ARG A 115 4.77 10.50 13.98
N LYS A 116 3.74 11.35 13.96
CA LYS A 116 3.76 12.66 14.63
C LYS A 116 3.90 12.53 16.15
N GLU A 117 3.21 11.57 16.75
CA GLU A 117 3.35 11.25 18.18
C GLU A 117 4.77 10.75 18.51
N GLN A 118 5.35 9.88 17.68
CA GLN A 118 6.73 9.42 17.83
C GLN A 118 7.74 10.56 17.65
N GLU A 119 7.53 11.45 16.68
CA GLU A 119 8.36 12.64 16.48
C GLU A 119 8.26 13.61 17.67
N ALA A 120 7.06 13.82 18.22
CA ALA A 120 6.82 14.64 19.40
C ALA A 120 7.47 14.03 20.64
N PHE A 121 7.28 12.73 20.87
CA PHE A 121 7.91 11.99 21.96
C PHE A 121 9.44 12.02 21.84
N HIS A 122 9.99 11.79 20.66
CA HIS A 122 11.43 11.86 20.42
C HIS A 122 11.99 13.27 20.66
N ARG A 123 11.23 14.31 20.28
CA ARG A 123 11.59 15.71 20.53
C ARG A 123 11.59 16.06 22.02
N GLU A 124 10.58 15.62 22.76
CA GLU A 124 10.48 15.83 24.22
C GLU A 124 11.57 15.06 24.96
N TRP A 125 11.76 13.78 24.63
CA TRP A 125 12.76 12.91 25.25
C TRP A 125 14.19 13.44 25.09
N TRP A 126 14.52 14.02 23.94
CA TRP A 126 15.83 14.63 23.72
C TRP A 126 15.94 16.09 24.18
N GLY A 127 14.85 16.71 24.65
CA GLY A 127 14.84 18.11 25.08
C GLY A 127 15.24 19.08 23.97
N LEU A 128 14.78 18.86 22.73
CA LEU A 128 15.01 19.79 21.61
C LEU A 128 13.96 20.90 21.62
N ASP A 129 14.42 22.14 21.50
CA ASP A 129 13.55 23.30 21.24
C ASP A 129 12.94 23.26 19.81
N GLU A 130 12.06 24.21 19.45
CA GLU A 130 11.44 24.28 18.10
C GLU A 130 12.46 24.38 16.95
N GLN A 131 13.72 24.70 17.26
CA GLN A 131 14.81 24.89 16.30
C GLN A 131 15.80 23.71 16.32
N GLY A 132 15.50 22.65 17.08
CA GLY A 132 16.30 21.43 17.14
C GLY A 132 17.58 21.53 17.99
N ARG A 133 17.74 22.57 18.81
CA ARG A 133 18.87 22.73 19.74
C ARG A 133 18.51 22.14 21.10
N LYS A 134 19.48 21.51 21.76
CA LYS A 134 19.28 20.97 23.12
C LYS A 134 19.07 22.13 24.08
N ILE A 135 17.97 22.10 24.84
CA ILE A 135 17.60 23.15 25.80
C ILE A 135 18.73 23.40 26.82
N LEU A 136 19.42 22.34 27.25
CA LEU A 136 20.60 22.41 28.13
C LEU A 136 21.74 23.26 27.55
N GLU A 137 21.96 23.21 26.24
CA GLU A 137 23.03 23.95 25.56
C GLU A 137 22.68 25.45 25.41
N ARG A 138 21.39 25.75 25.20
CA ARG A 138 20.85 27.11 25.21
C ARG A 138 20.98 27.75 26.60
N ASP A 139 20.61 27.03 27.66
CA ASP A 139 20.70 27.54 29.03
C ASP A 139 22.15 27.74 29.47
N ARG A 140 23.08 26.84 29.08
CA ARG A 140 24.52 27.04 29.33
C ARG A 140 25.06 28.27 28.60
N LYS A 141 24.64 28.51 27.35
CA LYS A 141 25.07 29.69 26.58
C LYS A 141 24.50 30.99 27.16
N ARG A 142 23.25 30.98 27.63
CA ARG A 142 22.59 32.11 28.28
C ARG A 142 23.20 32.46 29.64
N ASN A 143 23.52 31.47 30.48
CA ASN A 143 24.18 31.69 31.77
C ASN A 143 25.67 32.05 31.62
N GLY A 144 26.36 31.55 30.60
CA GLY A 144 27.75 31.90 30.31
C GLY A 144 27.94 33.34 29.77
N SER A 145 26.92 33.91 29.12
CA SER A 145 26.94 35.30 28.64
C SER A 145 26.61 36.36 29.71
N GLY A 146 26.24 35.95 30.92
CA GLY A 146 25.89 36.84 32.04
C GLY A 146 27.00 37.08 33.08
N SER A 147 28.13 36.36 33.01
CA SER A 147 29.23 36.49 33.96
C SER A 147 30.39 37.26 33.32
N GLY A 148 30.24 38.58 33.19
CA GLY A 148 31.24 39.44 32.57
C GLY A 148 31.05 40.94 32.78
N VAL A 149 30.41 41.38 33.86
CA VAL A 149 30.45 42.78 34.32
C VAL A 149 30.33 42.79 35.83
N VAL A 150 31.47 42.84 36.54
CA VAL A 150 31.76 43.67 37.74
C VAL A 150 33.02 43.18 38.46
N GLU A 151 34.07 44.01 38.47
CA GLU A 151 34.99 44.33 39.59
C GLU A 151 36.13 45.17 38.94
N GLY A 152 36.44 46.44 39.25
CA GLY A 152 36.29 47.20 40.47
C GLY A 152 37.66 47.45 41.09
N LYS A 153 38.38 48.52 40.69
CA LYS A 153 39.14 49.48 41.53
C LYS A 153 39.87 50.52 40.69
#